data_AF-X0SQW1-F1
#
_entry.id   AF-X0SQW1-F1
#
_cell.length_a   1.000
_cell.length_b   1.000
_cell.length_c   1.000
_cell.angle_alpha   90.00
_cell.angle_beta   90.00
_cell.angle_gamma   90.00
#
_symmetry.space_group_name_H-M   'P 1'
#
loop_
_entity.id
_entity.type
_entity.pdbx_description
1 polymer ?
#
loop_
_entity_poly.entity_id
_entity_poly.type
_entity_poly.pdbx_seq_one_letter_code
_entity_poly.pdbx_strand_id
1 'polypeptide(L)'
;MKPVPFNPLNYPLCLEKPQRLTDINSWQEHIPFAFTIVQMLHPAVLVELGTHKGDSYCAFCQAVQTLKLNCACYAVDTWEGDEESGLYGPDILEELRSYHDPVYGA
;
A
#
# COMPACT_ATOMS: atom_id res chain seq x y z
N MET A 1 6.14 -32.55 2.73
CA MET A 1 6.63 -31.75 1.57
C MET A 1 7.92 -31.07 1.97
N LYS A 2 8.94 -31.02 1.09
CA LYS A 2 10.09 -30.14 1.33
C LYS A 2 9.65 -28.70 1.08
N PRO A 3 10.00 -27.73 1.94
CA PRO A 3 9.69 -26.33 1.68
C PRO A 3 10.39 -25.90 0.38
N VAL A 4 9.63 -25.31 -0.53
CA VAL A 4 10.21 -24.65 -1.70
C VAL A 4 10.92 -23.39 -1.18
N PRO A 5 12.20 -23.17 -1.50
CA PRO A 5 12.89 -21.95 -1.08
C PRO A 5 12.19 -20.72 -1.68
N PHE A 6 12.03 -19.68 -0.87
CA PHE A 6 11.53 -18.40 -1.35
C PHE A 6 12.46 -17.85 -2.44
N ASN A 7 11.88 -17.47 -3.58
CA ASN A 7 12.58 -16.79 -4.66
C ASN A 7 11.77 -15.54 -5.04
N PRO A 8 12.28 -14.32 -4.81
CA PRO A 8 11.56 -13.09 -5.15
C PRO A 8 11.25 -12.97 -6.64
N LEU A 9 12.02 -13.63 -7.52
CA LEU A 9 11.77 -13.63 -8.97
C LEU A 9 10.49 -14.39 -9.35
N ASN A 10 9.92 -15.20 -8.46
CA ASN A 10 8.61 -15.81 -8.67
C ASN A 10 7.47 -14.78 -8.50
N TYR A 11 7.79 -13.59 -7.96
CA TYR A 11 6.84 -12.52 -7.67
C TYR A 11 7.28 -11.24 -8.40
N PRO A 12 7.15 -11.21 -9.74
CA PRO A 12 7.70 -10.12 -10.56
C PRO A 12 7.04 -8.76 -10.31
N LEU A 13 5.91 -8.70 -9.60
CA LEU A 13 5.25 -7.43 -9.27
C LEU A 13 6.14 -6.53 -8.42
N CYS A 14 7.12 -7.09 -7.68
CA CYS A 14 8.11 -6.32 -6.94
C CYS A 14 8.97 -5.38 -7.79
N LEU A 15 9.00 -5.57 -9.12
CA LEU A 15 9.73 -4.74 -10.07
C LEU A 15 8.88 -3.64 -10.71
N GLU A 16 7.57 -3.63 -10.45
CA GLU A 16 6.69 -2.57 -10.94
C GLU A 16 7.04 -1.21 -10.31
N LYS A 17 6.72 -0.13 -11.03
CA LYS A 17 6.88 1.22 -10.49
C LYS A 17 5.65 1.62 -9.69
N PRO A 18 5.81 2.20 -8.49
CA PRO A 18 4.68 2.79 -7.78
C PRO A 18 4.07 3.94 -8.59
N GLN A 19 2.74 3.99 -8.60
CA GLN A 19 1.98 5.08 -9.22
C GLN A 19 1.87 6.32 -8.32
N ARG A 20 2.16 6.17 -7.03
CA ARG A 20 2.16 7.25 -6.04
C ARG A 20 3.46 7.24 -5.25
N LEU A 21 4.08 8.41 -5.16
CA LEU A 21 5.18 8.71 -4.25
C LEU A 21 4.96 10.14 -3.75
N THR A 22 4.97 10.32 -2.44
CA THR A 22 4.84 11.65 -1.83
C THR A 22 6.20 12.15 -1.34
N ASP A 23 6.21 13.26 -0.61
CA ASP A 23 7.38 13.80 0.07
C ASP A 23 7.79 12.99 1.32
N ILE A 24 7.03 11.94 1.68
CA ILE A 24 7.33 11.05 2.81
C ILE A 24 8.04 9.80 2.32
N ASN A 25 9.28 9.60 2.77
CA ASN A 25 10.16 8.53 2.27
C ASN A 25 10.08 7.21 3.05
N SER A 26 9.43 7.17 4.20
CA SER A 26 9.50 6.05 5.16
C SER A 26 9.12 4.68 4.58
N TRP A 27 8.24 4.64 3.59
CA TRP A 27 7.80 3.41 2.94
C TRP A 27 8.26 3.23 1.49
N GLN A 28 8.91 4.22 0.88
CA GLN A 28 9.19 4.19 -0.57
C GLN A 28 10.11 3.02 -0.96
N GLU A 29 11.12 2.73 -0.14
CA GLU A 29 12.03 1.59 -0.35
C GLU A 29 11.40 0.24 0.01
N HIS A 30 10.25 0.25 0.69
CA HIS A 30 9.47 -0.93 1.06
C HIS A 30 8.31 -1.25 0.10
N ILE A 31 8.04 -0.41 -0.90
CA ILE A 31 7.00 -0.66 -1.90
C ILE A 31 7.16 -2.02 -2.62
N PRO A 32 8.37 -2.48 -3.00
CA PRO A 32 8.54 -3.83 -3.56
C PRO A 32 8.02 -4.94 -2.64
N PHE A 33 8.13 -4.77 -1.33
CA PHE A 33 7.55 -5.69 -0.35
C PHE A 33 6.02 -5.65 -0.37
N ALA A 34 5.41 -4.46 -0.43
CA ALA A 34 3.96 -4.31 -0.55
C ALA A 34 3.39 -5.02 -1.78
N PHE A 35 4.06 -4.88 -2.93
CA PHE A 35 3.70 -5.61 -4.15
C PHE A 35 3.87 -7.12 -4.00
N THR A 36 5.00 -7.55 -3.44
CA THR A 36 5.32 -8.98 -3.26
C THR A 36 4.29 -9.68 -2.39
N ILE A 37 3.96 -9.11 -1.22
CA ILE A 37 3.08 -9.76 -0.25
C ILE A 37 1.65 -9.94 -0.81
N VAL A 38 1.14 -8.96 -1.56
CA VAL A 38 -0.17 -9.07 -2.22
C VAL A 38 -0.15 -10.15 -3.31
N GLN A 39 0.91 -10.21 -4.12
CA GLN A 39 1.08 -11.25 -5.14
C GLN A 39 1.24 -12.65 -4.55
N MET A 40 1.86 -12.76 -3.37
CA MET A 40 2.01 -14.03 -2.67
C MET A 40 0.70 -14.54 -2.07
N LEU A 41 -0.05 -13.65 -1.42
CA LEU A 41 -1.16 -14.04 -0.55
C LEU A 41 -2.53 -13.99 -1.22
N HIS A 42 -2.69 -13.19 -2.29
CA HIS A 42 -3.99 -12.92 -2.92
C HIS A 42 -5.10 -12.64 -1.88
N PRO A 43 -4.92 -11.61 -1.03
CA PRO A 43 -5.83 -11.38 0.10
C PRO A 43 -7.25 -11.06 -0.38
N ALA A 44 -8.24 -11.46 0.42
CA ALA A 44 -9.63 -11.02 0.26
C ALA A 44 -9.91 -9.71 1.03
N VAL A 45 -9.10 -9.42 2.05
CA VAL A 45 -9.16 -8.20 2.86
C VAL A 45 -7.74 -7.74 3.16
N LEU A 46 -7.48 -6.46 2.96
CA LEU A 46 -6.23 -5.79 3.31
C LEU A 46 -6.55 -4.60 4.20
N VAL A 47 -5.86 -4.52 5.34
CA VAL A 47 -5.97 -3.41 6.28
C VAL A 47 -4.58 -2.88 6.54
N GLU A 48 -4.39 -1.58 6.30
CA GLU A 48 -3.19 -0.87 6.73
C GLU A 48 -3.54 -0.04 7.98
N LEU A 49 -2.67 -0.10 8.98
CA LEU A 49 -2.74 0.71 10.19
C LEU A 49 -1.59 1.73 10.14
N GLY A 50 -1.92 3.02 10.17
CA GLY A 50 -0.95 4.10 10.00
C GLY A 50 -0.64 4.36 8.53
N THR A 51 -1.58 5.00 7.84
CA THR A 51 -1.52 5.25 6.39
C THR A 51 -0.82 6.55 6.03
N HIS A 52 -0.90 7.57 6.89
CA HIS A 52 -0.29 8.88 6.64
C HIS A 52 -0.62 9.41 5.22
N LYS A 53 0.39 9.77 4.40
CA LYS A 53 0.19 10.24 3.01
C LYS A 53 -0.11 9.13 1.99
N GLY A 54 -0.14 7.86 2.40
CA GLY A 54 -0.66 6.74 1.62
C GLY A 54 0.27 6.13 0.57
N ASP A 55 1.58 6.36 0.61
CA ASP A 55 2.54 5.73 -0.32
C ASP A 55 2.44 4.19 -0.30
N SER A 56 2.47 3.59 0.90
CA SER A 56 2.34 2.14 1.08
C SER A 56 0.94 1.64 0.78
N TYR A 57 -0.10 2.30 1.30
CA TYR A 57 -1.49 1.95 1.04
C TYR A 57 -1.82 1.92 -0.45
N CYS A 58 -1.46 2.97 -1.19
CA CYS A 58 -1.68 3.02 -2.62
C CYS A 58 -0.86 1.97 -3.38
N ALA A 59 0.32 1.58 -2.89
CA ALA A 59 1.05 0.45 -3.46
C ALA A 59 0.32 -0.89 -3.24
N PHE A 60 -0.27 -1.12 -2.05
CA PHE A 60 -1.12 -2.28 -1.82
C PHE A 60 -2.34 -2.30 -2.75
N CYS A 61 -3.06 -1.17 -2.88
CA CYS A 61 -4.20 -1.04 -3.79
C CYS A 61 -3.79 -1.24 -5.26
N GLN A 62 -2.66 -0.67 -5.68
CA GLN A 62 -2.10 -0.86 -7.01
C GLN A 62 -1.87 -2.36 -7.28
N ALA A 63 -1.25 -3.09 -6.35
CA ALA A 63 -1.04 -4.53 -6.53
C ALA A 63 -2.35 -5.32 -6.63
N VAL A 64 -3.32 -5.02 -5.78
CA VAL A 64 -4.67 -5.61 -5.82
C VAL A 64 -5.32 -5.39 -7.18
N GLN A 65 -5.28 -4.16 -7.70
CA GLN A 65 -5.85 -3.79 -8.99
C GLN A 65 -5.11 -4.47 -10.15
N THR A 66 -3.76 -4.45 -10.16
CA THR A 66 -2.94 -5.09 -11.20
C THR A 66 -3.22 -6.58 -11.30
N LEU A 67 -3.38 -7.26 -10.16
CA LEU A 67 -3.68 -8.69 -10.10
C LEU A 67 -5.18 -9.02 -10.26
N LYS A 68 -6.04 -8.00 -10.35
CA LYS A 68 -7.51 -8.11 -10.47
C LYS A 68 -8.12 -8.95 -9.34
N LEU A 69 -7.65 -8.74 -8.12
CA LEU A 69 -8.14 -9.46 -6.94
C LEU A 69 -9.47 -8.87 -6.48
N ASN A 70 -10.38 -9.74 -6.03
CA ASN A 70 -11.56 -9.32 -5.28
C ASN A 70 -11.15 -9.11 -3.81
N CYS A 71 -10.49 -7.98 -3.53
CA CYS A 71 -9.96 -7.63 -2.22
C CYS A 71 -10.56 -6.31 -1.72
N ALA A 72 -11.09 -6.31 -0.50
CA ALA A 72 -11.47 -5.08 0.19
C ALA A 72 -10.25 -4.44 0.86
N CYS A 73 -9.94 -3.19 0.52
CA CYS A 73 -8.79 -2.46 1.07
C CYS A 73 -9.25 -1.37 2.03
N TYR A 74 -8.62 -1.28 3.19
CA TYR A 74 -8.92 -0.31 4.23
C TYR A 74 -7.65 0.39 4.71
N ALA A 75 -7.63 1.71 4.63
CA ALA A 75 -6.67 2.57 5.29
C ALA A 75 -7.24 3.02 6.64
N VAL A 76 -6.55 2.71 7.74
CA VAL A 76 -6.96 3.09 9.09
C VAL A 76 -5.88 3.96 9.71
N ASP A 77 -6.23 5.20 10.02
CA ASP A 77 -5.34 6.20 10.60
C ASP A 77 -6.14 7.11 11.54
N THR A 78 -5.46 7.79 12.47
CA THR A 78 -6.04 8.86 13.28
C THR A 78 -6.25 10.13 12.45
N TRP A 79 -5.47 10.31 11.39
CA TRP A 79 -5.38 11.51 10.56
C TRP A 79 -4.89 12.75 11.32
N GLU A 80 -4.26 12.53 12.47
CA GLU A 80 -3.70 13.57 13.35
C GLU A 80 -2.19 13.37 13.60
N GLY A 81 -1.66 12.17 13.26
CA GLY A 81 -0.29 11.76 13.54
C GLY A 81 -0.06 11.30 14.98
N ASP A 82 1.18 10.89 15.26
CA ASP A 82 1.65 10.45 16.58
C ASP A 82 3.11 10.88 16.85
N GLU A 83 3.72 10.37 17.93
CA GLU A 83 5.11 10.68 18.30
C GLU A 83 6.14 10.19 17.26
N GLU A 84 5.82 9.13 16.51
CA GLU A 84 6.72 8.50 15.54
C GLU A 84 6.57 9.12 14.14
N SER A 85 5.34 9.45 13.72
CA SER A 85 5.05 10.07 12.42
C SER A 85 5.18 11.60 12.43
N GLY A 86 5.19 12.21 13.62
CA GLY A 86 4.92 13.62 13.81
C GLY A 86 3.44 13.95 13.64
N LEU A 87 3.02 15.09 14.20
CA LEU A 87 1.66 15.59 14.10
C LEU A 87 1.40 16.22 12.72
N TYR A 88 0.24 15.94 12.15
CA TYR A 88 -0.20 16.50 10.87
C TYR A 88 -1.70 16.80 10.87
N GLY A 89 -2.14 17.54 9.85
CA GLY A 89 -3.51 18.07 9.77
C GLY A 89 -4.45 17.26 8.89
N PRO A 90 -5.72 17.69 8.80
CA PRO A 90 -6.74 17.05 7.98
C PRO A 90 -6.44 17.09 6.48
N ASP A 91 -5.52 17.97 6.05
CA ASP A 91 -5.04 18.09 4.67
C ASP A 91 -4.45 16.77 4.14
N ILE A 92 -3.89 15.94 5.02
CA ILE A 92 -3.38 14.60 4.65
C ILE A 92 -4.49 13.70 4.12
N LEU A 93 -5.62 13.61 4.83
CA LEU A 93 -6.75 12.78 4.40
C LEU A 93 -7.41 13.35 3.14
N GLU A 94 -7.54 14.67 3.05
CA GLU A 94 -8.11 15.32 1.87
C GLU A 94 -7.27 15.08 0.62
N GLU A 95 -5.94 15.25 0.71
CA GLU A 95 -5.04 15.00 -0.42
C GLU A 95 -5.01 13.52 -0.79
N LEU A 96 -4.93 12.60 0.18
CA LEU A 96 -4.99 11.17 -0.10
C LEU A 96 -6.28 10.79 -0.83
N ARG A 97 -7.45 11.25 -0.36
CA ARG A 97 -8.74 10.99 -1.03
C ARG A 97 -8.77 11.54 -2.46
N SER A 98 -8.20 12.73 -2.68
CA SER A 98 -8.14 13.33 -4.02
C SER A 98 -7.42 12.47 -5.05
N TYR A 99 -6.44 11.67 -4.61
CA TYR A 99 -5.73 10.71 -5.44
C TYR A 99 -6.39 9.32 -5.43
N HIS A 100 -6.73 8.82 -4.25
CA HIS A 100 -7.20 7.46 -4.04
C HIS A 100 -8.59 7.22 -4.64
N ASP A 101 -9.56 8.07 -4.34
CA ASP A 101 -10.96 7.79 -4.65
C ASP A 101 -11.23 7.66 -6.16
N PRO A 102 -10.64 8.48 -7.05
CA PRO A 102 -10.82 8.33 -8.49
C PRO A 102 -10.24 7.03 -9.09
N VAL A 103 -9.25 6.41 -8.43
CA VAL A 103 -8.48 5.28 -8.98
C VAL A 103 -8.83 3.96 -8.29
N TYR A 104 -9.03 4.00 -6.97
CA TYR A 104 -9.20 2.84 -6.10
C TYR A 104 -10.49 2.92 -5.27
N GLY A 105 -11.17 4.06 -5.24
CA GLY A 105 -12.50 4.18 -4.62
C GLY A 105 -13.52 3.33 -5.35
N ALA A 106 -14.30 2.57 -4.58
CA ALA A 106 -15.40 1.73 -5.07
C ALA A 106 -16.75 2.26 -4.58
#